data_AF-A0A9P6XSP6-F1
#
_entry.id   AF-A0A9P6XSP6-F1
#
_cell.length_a   1.000
_cell.length_b   1.000
_cell.length_c   1.000
_cell.angle_alpha   90.00
_cell.angle_beta   90.00
_cell.angle_gamma   90.00
#
_symmetry.space_group_name_H-M   'P 1'
#
loop_
_entity.id
_entity.type
_entity.pdbx_description
1 polymer ?
#
loop_
_entity_poly.entity_id
_entity_poly.type
_entity_poly.pdbx_seq_one_letter_code
_entity_poly.pdbx_strand_id
1 'polypeptide(L)'
;MTVHKAQGQGKSEVYHLATNMGMLDQQSALVAFTRLTKGSYRMYTTDDVMERMAERLGTERHKEMALSVGLSETQAAPMRDLVQDVEELLAGLKPQPQVPSMNAKQRDMGLTR
;
A
#
# COMPACT_ATOMS: atom_id res chain seq x y z
N MET A 1 21.76 -7.73 -3.56
CA MET A 1 20.58 -7.48 -2.70
C MET A 1 19.64 -6.55 -3.46
N THR A 2 18.32 -6.80 -3.45
CA THR A 2 17.36 -5.87 -4.08
C THR A 2 17.07 -4.70 -3.15
N VAL A 3 16.69 -3.54 -3.70
CA VAL A 3 16.32 -2.35 -2.93
C VAL A 3 15.21 -2.68 -1.92
N HIS A 4 14.19 -3.41 -2.34
CA HIS A 4 13.08 -3.85 -1.49
C HIS A 4 13.53 -4.65 -0.27
N LYS A 5 14.44 -5.61 -0.44
CA LYS A 5 14.96 -6.43 0.67
C LYS A 5 15.89 -5.65 1.60
N ALA A 6 16.39 -4.51 1.16
CA ALA A 6 17.36 -3.70 1.88
C ALA A 6 16.71 -2.58 2.71
N GLN A 7 15.39 -2.42 2.63
CA GLN A 7 14.65 -1.36 3.31
C GLN A 7 14.88 -1.41 4.84
N GLY A 8 15.12 -0.24 5.43
CA GLY A 8 15.42 -0.11 6.87
C GLY A 8 16.85 -0.51 7.27
N GLN A 9 17.66 -1.06 6.36
CA GLN A 9 19.04 -1.42 6.66
C GLN A 9 20.02 -0.30 6.29
N GLY A 10 20.51 0.42 7.29
CA GLY A 10 21.51 1.47 7.12
C GLY A 10 22.88 0.95 6.65
N LYS A 11 23.57 1.72 5.81
CA LYS A 11 24.95 1.47 5.34
C LYS A 11 25.71 2.79 5.21
N SER A 12 27.03 2.72 5.41
CA SER A 12 27.93 3.87 5.22
C SER A 12 28.31 4.12 3.76
N GLU A 13 28.16 3.14 2.89
CA GLU A 13 28.43 3.29 1.46
C GLU A 13 27.33 2.53 0.72
N VAL A 14 26.71 3.20 -0.26
CA VAL A 14 25.63 2.62 -1.06
C VAL A 14 25.99 2.71 -2.53
N TYR A 15 26.07 1.54 -3.16
CA TYR A 15 26.27 1.40 -4.59
C TYR A 15 24.97 0.86 -5.21
N HIS A 16 24.23 1.72 -5.88
CA HIS A 16 22.92 1.41 -6.45
C HIS A 16 23.05 1.14 -7.95
N LEU A 17 22.82 -0.10 -8.37
CA LEU A 17 22.75 -0.46 -9.78
C LEU A 17 21.33 -0.25 -10.30
N ALA A 18 21.16 0.70 -11.22
CA ALA A 18 19.89 1.20 -11.72
C ALA A 18 19.75 0.94 -13.23
N THR A 19 19.85 -0.33 -13.65
CA THR A 19 19.80 -0.74 -15.07
C THR A 19 18.44 -1.30 -15.50
N ASN A 20 17.62 -1.76 -14.56
CA ASN A 20 16.28 -2.26 -14.87
C ASN A 20 15.24 -1.15 -14.68
N MET A 21 14.88 -0.50 -15.78
CA MET A 21 13.85 0.54 -15.78
C MET A 21 12.46 0.07 -15.32
N GLY A 22 12.12 -1.20 -15.49
CA GLY A 22 10.83 -1.73 -15.02
C GLY A 22 10.77 -1.81 -13.49
N MET A 23 11.91 -1.86 -12.81
CA MET A 23 12.02 -1.95 -11.36
C MET A 23 12.57 -0.68 -10.70
N LEU A 24 12.97 0.31 -11.48
CA LEU A 24 13.46 1.59 -11.01
C LEU A 24 12.33 2.61 -11.07
N ASP A 25 11.90 3.03 -9.88
CA ASP A 25 10.94 4.10 -9.65
C ASP A 25 11.50 5.09 -8.60
N GLN A 26 10.89 6.26 -8.47
CA GLN A 26 11.24 7.29 -7.50
C GLN A 26 11.29 6.74 -6.07
N GLN A 27 10.35 5.85 -5.71
CA GLN A 27 10.27 5.32 -4.36
C GLN A 27 11.42 4.36 -4.04
N SER A 28 11.74 3.45 -4.94
CA SER A 28 12.89 2.55 -4.83
C SER A 28 14.20 3.32 -4.89
N ALA A 29 14.32 4.34 -5.73
CA ALA A 29 15.46 5.24 -5.71
C ALA A 29 15.62 5.94 -4.35
N LEU A 30 14.52 6.43 -3.77
CA LEU A 30 14.51 7.04 -2.44
C LEU A 30 14.86 6.03 -1.34
N VAL A 31 14.33 4.81 -1.40
CA VAL A 31 14.70 3.74 -0.45
C VAL A 31 16.18 3.42 -0.57
N ALA A 32 16.73 3.33 -1.78
CA ALA A 32 18.15 3.09 -1.97
C ALA A 32 19.00 4.23 -1.37
N PHE A 33 18.60 5.48 -1.59
CA PHE A 33 19.28 6.66 -1.07
C PHE A 33 19.22 6.76 0.47
N THR A 34 18.04 6.57 1.08
CA THR A 34 17.82 6.72 2.54
C THR A 34 18.48 5.64 3.37
N ARG A 35 18.99 4.57 2.75
CA ARG A 35 19.86 3.60 3.43
C ARG A 35 21.21 4.18 3.79
N LEU A 36 21.64 5.27 3.15
CA LEU A 36 22.89 5.93 3.49
C LEU A 36 22.79 6.58 4.87
N THR A 37 23.59 6.12 5.83
CA THR A 37 23.64 6.70 7.18
C THR A 37 24.77 7.71 7.36
N LYS A 38 25.82 7.58 6.55
CA LYS A 38 27.01 8.44 6.46
C LYS A 38 27.76 8.08 5.17
N GLY A 39 28.79 8.82 4.78
CA GLY A 39 29.63 8.47 3.61
C GLY A 39 28.99 8.83 2.28
N SER A 40 29.10 7.97 1.26
CA SER A 40 28.67 8.30 -0.10
C SER A 40 27.64 7.33 -0.73
N TYR A 41 26.78 7.92 -1.56
CA TYR A 41 25.84 7.22 -2.43
C TYR A 41 26.30 7.36 -3.88
N ARG A 42 26.42 6.23 -4.60
CA ARG A 42 26.73 6.21 -6.03
C ARG A 42 25.70 5.36 -6.76
N MET A 43 25.13 5.92 -7.82
CA MET A 43 24.25 5.20 -8.73
C MET A 43 25.01 4.88 -10.03
N TYR A 44 24.90 3.64 -10.48
CA TYR A 44 25.43 3.19 -11.77
C TYR A 44 24.29 2.78 -12.67
N THR A 45 24.29 3.28 -13.89
CA THR A 45 23.28 2.99 -14.91
C THR A 45 23.94 2.98 -16.30
N THR A 46 23.17 2.60 -17.32
CA THR A 46 23.59 2.71 -18.72
C THR A 46 23.07 4.02 -19.32
N ASP A 47 23.72 4.52 -20.36
CA ASP A 47 23.36 5.81 -20.98
C ASP A 47 21.89 5.84 -21.43
N ASP A 48 21.41 4.76 -22.08
CA ASP A 48 20.00 4.61 -22.49
C ASP A 48 19.01 4.72 -21.33
N VAL A 49 19.40 4.23 -20.15
CA VAL A 49 18.54 4.25 -18.97
C VAL A 49 18.59 5.62 -18.31
N MET A 50 19.75 6.29 -18.32
CA MET A 50 19.90 7.64 -17.82
C MET A 50 18.99 8.62 -18.57
N GLU A 51 18.98 8.57 -19.91
CA GLU A 51 18.15 9.44 -20.75
C GLU A 51 16.65 9.28 -20.42
N ARG A 52 16.18 8.04 -20.38
CA ARG A 52 14.78 7.75 -20.07
C ARG A 52 14.41 7.96 -18.60
N MET A 53 15.39 7.95 -17.69
CA MET A 53 15.14 8.20 -16.27
C MET A 53 14.67 9.64 -16.05
N ALA A 54 15.26 10.60 -16.76
CA ALA A 54 14.85 12.00 -16.67
C ALA A 54 13.37 12.18 -17.06
N GLU A 55 12.93 11.52 -18.13
CA GLU A 55 11.54 11.57 -18.62
C GLU A 55 10.57 10.89 -17.65
N ARG A 56 10.94 9.71 -17.13
CA ARG A 56 10.07 8.94 -16.23
C ARG A 56 9.97 9.53 -14.84
N LEU A 57 11.05 10.08 -14.29
CA LEU A 57 10.98 10.76 -13.00
C LEU A 57 9.96 11.91 -13.01
N GLY A 58 9.74 12.59 -14.13
CA GLY A 58 8.73 13.66 -14.21
C GLY A 58 7.29 13.17 -14.37
N THR A 59 7.08 11.93 -14.82
CA THR A 59 5.76 11.40 -15.25
C THR A 59 5.30 10.19 -14.45
N GLU A 60 6.09 9.78 -13.45
CA GLU A 60 5.82 8.58 -12.69
C GLU A 60 4.55 8.72 -11.83
N ARG A 61 3.58 7.85 -12.12
CA ARG A 61 2.36 7.72 -11.32
C ARG A 61 2.63 6.78 -10.16
N HIS A 62 2.35 7.25 -8.94
CA HIS A 62 2.46 6.42 -7.74
C HIS A 62 1.35 5.39 -7.66
N LYS A 63 1.52 4.41 -6.76
CA LYS A 63 0.43 3.52 -6.37
C LYS A 63 -0.70 4.37 -5.80
N GLU A 64 -1.83 4.33 -6.46
CA GLU A 64 -3.02 5.03 -6.04
C GLU A 64 -4.01 4.07 -5.39
N MET A 65 -4.82 4.59 -4.49
CA MET A 65 -5.84 3.79 -3.81
C MET A 65 -7.05 3.63 -4.72
N ALA A 66 -7.55 2.41 -4.88
CA ALA A 66 -8.78 2.17 -5.64
C ALA A 66 -9.97 2.99 -5.12
N LEU A 67 -10.00 3.29 -3.80
CA LEU A 67 -11.00 4.15 -3.19
C LEU A 67 -10.91 5.63 -3.64
N SER A 68 -9.72 6.10 -4.03
CA SER A 68 -9.52 7.49 -4.45
C SER A 68 -9.69 7.67 -5.96
N VAL A 69 -9.29 6.69 -6.78
CA VAL A 69 -9.27 6.82 -8.24
C VAL A 69 -10.27 5.93 -8.97
N GLY A 70 -11.05 5.16 -8.21
CA GLY A 70 -11.96 4.17 -8.76
C GLY A 70 -11.24 2.94 -9.29
N LEU A 71 -12.03 1.91 -9.60
CA LEU A 71 -11.54 0.72 -10.27
C LEU A 71 -11.49 0.99 -11.78
N SER A 72 -10.45 0.50 -12.45
CA SER A 72 -10.48 0.44 -13.92
C SER A 72 -11.61 -0.49 -14.39
N GLU A 73 -12.08 -0.34 -15.63
CA GLU A 73 -13.19 -1.15 -16.15
C GLU A 73 -12.94 -2.67 -16.01
N THR A 74 -11.70 -3.10 -16.26
CA THR A 74 -11.26 -4.50 -16.10
C THR A 74 -11.29 -4.97 -14.65
N GLN A 75 -11.09 -4.06 -13.69
CA GLN A 75 -11.15 -4.35 -12.25
C GLN A 75 -12.58 -4.20 -11.69
N ALA A 76 -13.41 -3.36 -12.32
CA ALA A 76 -14.75 -3.06 -11.87
C ALA A 76 -15.73 -4.21 -12.12
N ALA A 77 -15.59 -4.91 -13.26
CA ALA A 77 -16.45 -6.04 -13.61
C ALA A 77 -16.49 -7.13 -12.51
N PRO A 78 -15.36 -7.75 -12.10
CA PRO A 78 -15.39 -8.80 -11.09
C PRO A 78 -15.81 -8.30 -9.69
N MET A 79 -15.60 -7.01 -9.39
CA MET A 79 -16.02 -6.43 -8.10
C MET A 79 -17.54 -6.21 -8.05
N ARG A 80 -18.18 -5.88 -9.18
CA ARG A 80 -19.65 -5.76 -9.27
C ARG A 80 -20.33 -7.10 -9.02
N ASP A 81 -19.79 -8.16 -9.62
CA ASP A 81 -20.31 -9.52 -9.42
C ASP A 81 -20.20 -9.92 -7.94
N LEU A 82 -19.05 -9.66 -7.31
CA LEU A 82 -18.86 -9.93 -5.87
C LEU A 82 -19.80 -9.13 -4.97
N VAL A 83 -20.05 -7.85 -5.30
CA VAL A 83 -21.00 -7.02 -4.55
C VAL A 83 -22.42 -7.58 -4.66
N GLN A 84 -22.83 -8.00 -5.86
CA GLN A 84 -24.13 -8.64 -6.08
C GLN A 84 -24.26 -9.95 -5.30
N ASP A 85 -23.23 -10.79 -5.31
CA ASP A 85 -23.22 -12.05 -4.55
C ASP A 85 -23.35 -11.81 -3.04
N VAL A 86 -22.66 -10.79 -2.52
CA VAL A 86 -22.74 -10.41 -1.10
C VAL A 86 -24.12 -9.82 -0.75
N GLU A 87 -24.69 -8.99 -1.61
CA GLU A 87 -26.03 -8.45 -1.42
C GLU A 87 -27.10 -9.55 -1.41
N GLU A 88 -26.98 -10.55 -2.29
CA GLU A 88 -27.86 -11.70 -2.33
C GLU A 88 -27.73 -12.57 -1.07
N LEU A 89 -26.51 -12.80 -0.59
CA LEU A 89 -26.24 -13.48 0.67
C LEU A 89 -26.82 -12.71 1.88
N LEU A 90 -26.69 -11.38 1.90
CA LEU A 90 -27.23 -10.53 2.96
C LEU A 90 -28.76 -10.47 2.92
N ALA A 91 -29.38 -10.47 1.74
CA ALA A 91 -30.83 -10.52 1.58
C ALA A 91 -31.42 -11.86 2.04
N GLY A 92 -30.66 -12.96 1.91
CA GLY A 92 -31.03 -14.28 2.42
C GLY A 92 -30.92 -14.43 3.95
N LEU A 93 -30.18 -13.54 4.61
CA LEU A 93 -30.09 -13.52 6.08
C LEU A 93 -31.34 -12.85 6.66
N LYS A 94 -32.27 -13.66 7.18
CA LYS A 94 -33.41 -13.14 7.95
C LYS A 94 -32.90 -12.27 9.11
N PRO A 95 -33.52 -11.11 9.38
CA PRO A 95 -33.17 -10.30 10.54
C PRO A 95 -33.30 -11.18 11.78
N GLN A 96 -32.24 -11.29 12.57
CA GLN A 96 -32.32 -11.98 13.85
C GLN A 96 -33.47 -11.34 14.65
N PRO A 97 -34.38 -12.13 15.23
CA PRO A 97 -35.37 -11.58 16.13
C PRO A 97 -34.61 -10.82 17.23
N GLN A 98 -34.96 -9.55 17.44
CA GLN A 98 -34.39 -8.75 18.51
C GLN A 98 -34.44 -9.57 19.79
N VAL A 99 -33.25 -9.87 20.33
CA VAL A 99 -33.13 -10.51 21.63
C VAL A 99 -33.84 -9.58 22.62
N PRO A 100 -34.86 -10.04 23.36
CA PRO A 100 -35.53 -9.19 24.34
C PRO A 100 -34.46 -8.66 25.30
N SER A 101 -34.36 -7.34 25.44
CA SER A 101 -33.43 -6.73 26.38
C SER A 101 -33.86 -7.09 27.81
N MET A 102 -33.40 -8.23 28.31
CA MET A 102 -33.54 -8.56 29.72
C MET A 102 -32.53 -7.75 30.53
N ASN A 103 -33.10 -6.93 31.41
CA ASN A 103 -32.52 -6.40 32.64
C ASN A 103 -31.67 -5.12 32.55
N ALA A 104 -32.37 -4.00 32.33
CA ALA A 104 -32.03 -2.74 32.98
C ALA A 104 -32.43 -2.79 34.47
N LYS A 105 -31.74 -3.58 35.31
CA LYS A 105 -31.84 -3.50 36.78
C LYS A 105 -30.78 -4.36 37.49
N GLN A 106 -29.50 -4.10 37.29
CA GLN A 106 -28.46 -4.64 38.18
C GLN A 106 -27.10 -3.94 38.03
N ARG A 107 -27.05 -2.62 38.18
CA ARG A 107 -25.82 -1.89 38.53
C ARG A 107 -26.15 -0.70 39.42
N ASP A 108 -26.76 -0.99 40.56
CA ASP A 108 -26.67 -0.12 41.72
C ASP A 108 -26.03 -0.95 42.84
N MET A 109 -24.70 -0.93 42.89
CA MET A 109 -23.93 -1.13 44.12
C MET A 109 -22.45 -0.89 43.87
N GLY A 110 -21.97 0.19 44.46
CA GLY A 110 -20.67 0.23 45.12
C GLY A 110 -19.46 0.50 44.23
N LEU A 111 -18.98 1.75 44.23
CA LEU A 111 -17.71 2.12 44.86
C LEU A 111 -17.42 3.60 44.58
N THR A 112 -17.92 4.46 45.45
CA THR A 112 -17.33 5.79 45.69
C THR A 112 -16.55 5.76 46.99
N ARG A 113 -15.25 5.53 46.87
CA ARG A 113 -14.11 6.24 47.49
C ARG A 113 -12.89 5.34 47.57
#